data_AF-A0A132A4A8-F1
#
_entry.id   AF-A0A132A4A8-F1
#
_cell.length_a   1.000
_cell.length_b   1.000
_cell.length_c   1.000
_cell.angle_alpha   90.00
_cell.angle_beta   90.00
_cell.angle_gamma   90.00
#
_symmetry.space_group_name_H-M   'P 1'
#
loop_
_entity.id
_entity.type
_entity.pdbx_description
1 polymer ?
#
loop_
_entity_poly.entity_id
_entity_poly.type
_entity_poly.pdbx_seq_one_letter_code
_entity_poly.pdbx_strand_id
1 'polypeptide(L)'
;MLLTKSETFLSEMSKLFYSNQTNGGSLYITMKRIDNSKKPTPNPRRKQSKKVSKNNKSYPTKSIDQPSESSTSSNVPKEYYCLIRVHDNKRKISTIVSSKDVNKFQQVTYMV
;
A
#
# COMPACT_ATOMS: atom_id res chain seq x y z
N MET A 1 -0.35 5.23 15.24
CA MET A 1 -0.85 5.56 13.89
C MET A 1 -2.23 4.96 13.77
N LEU A 2 -3.25 5.76 13.49
CA LEU A 2 -4.65 5.34 13.51
C LEU A 2 -5.18 5.17 12.08
N LEU A 3 -5.81 4.04 11.77
CA LEU A 3 -6.53 3.83 10.52
C LEU A 3 -7.99 4.24 10.72
N THR A 4 -8.40 5.30 10.05
CA THR A 4 -9.73 5.90 10.20
C THR A 4 -10.56 5.77 8.93
N LYS A 5 -11.89 5.85 9.08
CA LYS A 5 -12.83 5.97 7.96
C LYS A 5 -12.58 7.29 7.22
N SER A 6 -13.00 7.37 5.95
CA SER A 6 -12.76 8.54 5.08
C SER A 6 -13.31 9.85 5.67
N GLU A 7 -14.53 9.85 6.20
CA GLU A 7 -15.18 11.05 6.75
C GLU A 7 -14.46 11.59 8.00
N THR A 8 -14.13 10.70 8.94
CA THR A 8 -13.41 11.08 10.16
C THR A 8 -11.96 11.46 9.87
N PHE A 9 -11.35 10.86 8.84
CA PHE A 9 -10.02 11.22 8.37
C PHE A 9 -9.95 12.68 7.91
N LEU A 10 -10.90 13.13 7.08
CA LEU A 10 -10.91 14.49 6.54
C LEU A 10 -11.09 15.53 7.66
N SER A 11 -12.01 15.29 8.60
CA SER A 11 -12.18 16.18 9.75
C SER A 11 -10.90 16.30 10.60
N GLU A 12 -10.25 15.18 10.90
CA GLU A 12 -9.00 15.19 11.68
C GLU A 12 -7.83 15.79 10.89
N MET A 13 -7.78 15.59 9.57
CA MET A 13 -6.81 16.21 8.68
C MET A 13 -6.94 17.73 8.68
N SER A 14 -8.15 18.26 8.57
CA SER A 14 -8.39 19.71 8.62
C SER A 14 -8.00 20.30 9.98
N LYS A 15 -8.34 19.62 11.09
CA LYS A 15 -7.86 20.03 12.42
C LYS A 15 -6.33 20.10 12.49
N LEU A 16 -5.63 19.15 11.86
CA LEU A 16 -4.17 19.17 11.79
C LEU A 16 -3.65 20.40 11.02
N PHE A 17 -4.26 20.74 9.88
CA PHE A 17 -3.92 21.95 9.13
C PHE A 17 -4.10 23.23 9.97
N TYR A 18 -5.28 23.42 10.58
CA TYR A 18 -5.56 24.61 11.40
C TYR A 18 -4.61 24.69 12.61
N SER A 19 -4.32 23.56 13.25
CA SER A 19 -3.39 23.52 14.37
C SER A 19 -1.94 23.82 13.96
N ASN A 20 -1.51 23.38 12.77
CA ASN A 20 -0.17 23.68 12.24
C ASN A 20 -0.06 25.13 11.78
N GLN A 21 -1.13 25.72 11.26
CA GLN A 21 -1.15 27.12 10.84
C GLN A 21 -1.07 28.07 12.04
N THR A 22 -1.72 27.74 13.15
CA THR A 22 -1.71 28.57 14.38
C THR A 22 -0.47 28.37 15.24
N ASN A 23 -0.01 27.12 15.42
CA ASN A 23 1.15 26.82 16.28
C ASN A 23 2.49 26.87 15.52
N GLY A 24 2.46 26.96 14.20
CA GLY A 24 3.62 26.72 13.34
C GLY A 24 3.99 25.23 13.28
N GLY A 25 4.59 24.82 12.16
CA GLY A 25 5.01 23.42 11.97
C GLY A 25 5.00 22.99 10.52
N SER A 26 5.28 21.70 10.31
CA SER A 26 5.24 21.08 8.99
C SER A 26 4.29 19.90 9.03
N LEU A 27 3.33 19.90 8.11
CA LEU A 27 2.41 18.80 7.94
C LEU A 27 2.95 17.85 6.86
N TYR A 28 3.13 16.58 7.22
CA TYR A 28 3.65 15.56 6.32
C TYR A 28 2.52 14.68 5.79
N ILE A 29 2.34 14.70 4.47
CA ILE A 29 1.35 13.89 3.76
C ILE A 29 2.08 12.88 2.88
N THR A 30 1.74 11.60 2.99
CA THR A 30 2.27 10.54 2.11
C THR A 30 1.13 9.74 1.50
N MET A 31 1.16 9.57 0.19
CA MET A 31 0.23 8.71 -0.55
C MET A 31 1.01 7.51 -1.09
N LYS A 32 0.60 6.30 -0.72
CA LYS A 32 1.24 5.06 -1.17
C LYS A 32 0.19 4.13 -1.80
N ARG A 33 0.45 3.67 -3.02
CA ARG A 33 -0.36 2.63 -3.65
C ARG A 33 -0.28 1.34 -2.84
N ILE A 34 -1.44 0.76 -2.55
CA ILE A 34 -1.57 -0.56 -1.94
C ILE A 34 -2.19 -1.48 -2.98
N ASP A 35 -1.43 -2.50 -3.35
CA ASP A 35 -1.98 -3.66 -4.02
C ASP A 35 -2.38 -4.68 -2.93
N ASN A 36 -3.30 -5.60 -3.21
CA ASN A 36 -3.71 -6.70 -2.30
C ASN A 36 -2.57 -7.73 -2.04
N SER A 37 -1.31 -7.30 -2.10
CA SER A 37 -0.15 -8.12 -1.85
C SER A 37 -0.22 -8.74 -0.46
N LYS A 38 0.08 -10.04 -0.40
CA LYS A 38 0.23 -10.76 0.87
C LYS A 38 1.23 -10.02 1.74
N LYS A 39 0.95 -9.94 3.04
CA LYS A 39 1.83 -9.30 4.05
C LYS A 39 3.27 -9.75 3.81
N PRO A 40 4.27 -8.86 3.95
CA PRO A 40 5.67 -9.23 3.75
C PRO A 40 5.99 -10.42 4.64
N THR A 41 6.43 -11.52 4.03
CA THR A 41 6.85 -12.69 4.79
C THR A 41 8.16 -12.36 5.50
N PRO A 42 8.32 -12.77 6.76
CA PRO A 42 9.55 -12.53 7.49
C PRO A 42 10.74 -13.11 6.71
N ASN A 43 11.81 -12.33 6.59
CA ASN A 43 13.02 -12.73 5.87
C ASN A 43 13.52 -14.07 6.45
N PRO A 44 13.60 -15.16 5.65
CA PRO A 44 14.09 -16.43 6.17
C PRO A 44 15.52 -16.24 6.67
N ARG A 45 15.75 -16.45 7.98
CA ARG A 45 17.10 -16.42 8.55
C ARG A 45 17.95 -17.41 7.76
N ARG A 46 19.03 -16.91 7.15
CA ARG A 46 20.01 -17.70 6.41
C ARG A 46 20.68 -18.65 7.40
N LYS A 47 20.22 -19.90 7.50
CA LYS A 47 20.98 -20.97 8.17
C LYS A 47 22.28 -21.12 7.38
N GLN A 48 23.42 -20.84 8.00
CA GLN A 48 24.73 -21.02 7.38
C GLN A 48 24.90 -22.51 7.05
N SER A 49 24.74 -22.86 5.78
CA SER A 49 25.03 -24.20 5.27
C SER A 49 26.54 -24.42 5.31
N LYS A 50 26.98 -25.42 6.07
CA LYS A 50 28.32 -26.00 5.97
C LYS A 50 28.49 -26.53 4.54
N LYS A 51 29.60 -26.16 3.89
CA LYS A 51 29.95 -26.55 2.51
C LYS A 51 30.05 -28.07 2.37
N VAL A 52 29.35 -28.64 1.39
CA VAL A 52 29.68 -29.95 0.79
C VAL A 52 29.65 -29.79 -0.73
N SER A 53 30.56 -30.51 -1.38
CA SER A 53 31.22 -30.31 -2.67
C SER A 53 30.51 -30.93 -3.88
N LYS A 54 30.79 -30.38 -5.08
CA LYS A 54 30.88 -31.02 -6.43
C LYS A 54 29.59 -31.62 -7.02
N ASN A 55 29.29 -31.64 -8.33
CA ASN A 55 29.91 -31.14 -9.56
C ASN A 55 28.89 -31.35 -10.73
N ASN A 56 29.03 -30.53 -11.77
CA ASN A 56 28.84 -30.81 -13.21
C ASN A 56 27.44 -30.94 -13.88
N LYS A 57 27.30 -30.04 -14.89
CA LYS A 57 26.98 -30.26 -16.32
C LYS A 57 25.54 -30.10 -16.84
N SER A 58 25.53 -29.40 -17.99
CA SER A 58 24.62 -29.47 -19.13
C SER A 58 23.42 -28.51 -19.17
N TYR A 59 23.42 -27.64 -20.18
CA TYR A 59 22.23 -27.24 -20.93
C TYR A 59 22.19 -28.20 -22.16
N PRO A 60 21.02 -28.65 -22.66
CA PRO A 60 20.10 -27.75 -23.38
C PRO A 60 18.59 -28.10 -23.40
N THR A 61 17.78 -27.08 -23.74
CA THR A 61 16.43 -27.03 -24.39
C THR A 61 15.21 -27.85 -23.92
N LYS A 62 14.15 -27.07 -23.60
CA LYS A 62 12.70 -27.19 -23.95
C LYS A 62 11.94 -28.49 -23.67
N SER A 63 11.03 -28.41 -22.69
CA SER A 63 9.69 -28.96 -22.80
C SER A 63 8.66 -27.83 -22.59
N ILE A 64 7.77 -27.71 -23.57
CA ILE A 64 6.54 -26.92 -23.65
C ILE A 64 5.62 -27.40 -22.50
N ASP A 65 5.04 -26.53 -21.67
CA ASP A 65 3.65 -26.08 -21.80
C ASP A 65 3.41 -24.73 -21.08
N GLN A 66 2.64 -23.84 -21.73
CA GLN A 66 2.05 -22.61 -21.17
C GLN A 66 0.86 -22.96 -20.21
N PRO A 67 -0.04 -22.01 -19.87
CA PRO A 67 -0.03 -21.11 -18.72
C PRO A 67 -1.18 -21.46 -17.73
N SER A 68 -0.96 -21.51 -16.43
CA SER A 68 -2.10 -21.62 -15.48
C SER A 68 -2.73 -20.24 -15.21
N GLU A 69 -3.39 -19.69 -16.23
CA GLU A 69 -4.65 -19.00 -15.99
C GLU A 69 -5.65 -20.04 -15.50
N SER A 70 -6.11 -19.94 -14.26
CA SER A 70 -7.45 -20.46 -13.94
C SER A 70 -8.44 -19.35 -14.27
N SER A 71 -8.78 -19.27 -15.55
CA SER A 71 -10.04 -18.74 -16.02
C SER A 71 -11.18 -19.57 -15.43
N THR A 72 -11.78 -19.08 -14.35
CA THR A 72 -13.22 -19.22 -14.19
C THR A 72 -13.81 -17.83 -14.34
N SER A 73 -14.60 -17.70 -15.40
CA SER A 73 -15.35 -16.54 -15.85
C SER A 73 -15.70 -15.49 -14.77
N SER A 74 -15.12 -14.31 -14.93
CA SER A 74 -15.89 -13.08 -15.15
C SER A 74 -14.94 -11.90 -15.22
N ASN A 75 -15.39 -10.88 -15.93
CA ASN A 75 -14.87 -9.53 -15.99
C ASN A 75 -14.84 -8.90 -14.57
N VAL A 76 -13.95 -9.37 -13.68
CA VAL A 76 -13.84 -8.83 -12.31
C VAL A 76 -12.81 -7.69 -12.31
N PRO A 77 -13.24 -6.44 -12.10
CA PRO A 77 -12.34 -5.30 -12.15
C PRO A 77 -11.28 -5.41 -11.03
N LYS A 78 -9.99 -5.30 -11.39
CA LYS A 78 -8.88 -5.18 -10.42
C LYS A 78 -9.12 -3.95 -9.55
N GLU A 79 -9.32 -4.16 -8.26
CA GLU A 79 -9.54 -3.07 -7.33
C GLU A 79 -8.21 -2.48 -6.85
N TYR A 80 -8.03 -1.18 -7.10
CA TYR A 80 -6.85 -0.43 -6.68
C TYR A 80 -7.16 0.43 -5.46
N TYR A 81 -6.25 0.38 -4.48
CA TYR A 81 -6.34 1.16 -3.25
C TYR A 81 -5.14 2.10 -3.10
N CYS A 82 -5.39 3.24 -2.45
CA CYS A 82 -4.38 4.20 -2.05
C CYS A 82 -4.41 4.36 -0.54
N LEU A 83 -3.26 4.22 0.13
CA LEU A 83 -3.10 4.58 1.53
C LEU A 83 -2.59 6.01 1.63
N ILE A 84 -3.40 6.85 2.25
CA ILE A 84 -3.06 8.22 2.59
C ILE A 84 -2.68 8.26 4.06
N ARG A 85 -1.57 8.93 4.38
CA ARG A 85 -1.12 9.15 5.75
C ARG A 85 -0.83 10.62 5.93
N VAL A 86 -1.36 11.19 6.99
CA VAL A 86 -1.13 12.58 7.37
C VAL A 86 -0.62 12.59 8.80
N HIS A 87 0.45 13.32 9.03
CA HIS A 87 0.98 13.47 10.37
C HIS A 87 1.72 14.77 10.57
N ASP A 88 1.74 15.14 11.84
CA ASP A 88 2.64 16.11 12.43
C ASP A 88 3.47 15.36 13.50
N ASN A 89 4.35 16.05 14.20
CA ASN A 89 5.19 15.50 15.27
C ASN A 89 4.37 14.86 16.39
N LYS A 90 3.14 15.32 16.62
CA LYS A 90 2.27 14.88 17.72
C LYS A 90 1.27 13.80 17.33
N ARG A 91 0.63 13.91 16.16
CA ARG A 91 -0.53 13.09 15.77
C ARG A 91 -0.31 12.48 14.39
N LYS A 92 -0.73 11.21 14.22
CA LYS A 92 -0.59 10.46 12.96
C LYS A 92 -1.89 9.73 12.60
N ILE A 93 -2.51 10.13 11.50
CA ILE A 93 -3.76 9.56 10.96
C ILE A 93 -3.50 8.95 9.57
N SER A 94 -4.31 7.96 9.20
CA SER A 94 -4.24 7.34 7.89
C SER A 94 -5.59 6.80 7.45
N THR A 95 -5.82 6.73 6.15
CA THR A 95 -7.02 6.13 5.56
C THR A 95 -6.68 5.42 4.25
N ILE A 96 -7.49 4.42 3.89
CA ILE A 96 -7.38 3.70 2.63
C ILE A 96 -8.54 4.14 1.74
N VAL A 97 -8.22 4.58 0.52
CA VAL A 97 -9.19 5.07 -0.47
C VAL A 97 -9.18 4.13 -1.67
N SER A 98 -10.37 3.65 -2.07
CA SER A 98 -10.55 2.89 -3.32
C SER A 98 -10.65 3.84 -4.51
N SER A 99 -10.25 3.39 -5.69
CA SER A 99 -10.37 4.14 -6.96
C SER A 99 -11.76 4.76 -7.20
N LYS A 100 -12.83 4.09 -6.79
CA LYS A 100 -14.23 4.54 -6.97
C LYS A 100 -14.59 5.75 -6.12
N ASP A 101 -13.95 5.90 -4.95
CA ASP A 101 -14.28 6.94 -3.98
C ASP A 101 -13.33 8.14 -4.06
N VAL A 102 -12.37 8.13 -5.00
CA VAL A 102 -11.41 9.23 -5.20
C VAL A 102 -12.13 10.55 -5.53
N ASN A 103 -13.13 10.51 -6.41
CA ASN A 103 -13.86 11.73 -6.80
C ASN A 103 -14.62 12.35 -5.62
N LYS A 104 -15.25 11.52 -4.77
CA LYS A 104 -15.92 11.99 -3.55
C LYS A 104 -14.89 12.59 -2.59
N PHE A 105 -13.76 11.91 -2.41
CA PHE A 105 -12.70 12.35 -1.52
C PHE A 105 -12.08 13.69 -1.98
N GLN A 106 -11.88 13.86 -3.28
CA GLN A 106 -11.40 15.11 -3.88
C GLN A 106 -12.40 16.25 -3.66
N GLN A 107 -13.68 16.05 -3.98
CA GLN A 107 -14.70 17.08 -3.79
C GLN A 107 -14.78 17.57 -2.34
N VAL A 108 -14.76 16.64 -1.36
CA VAL A 108 -14.80 17.03 0.04
C VAL A 108 -13.52 17.76 0.46
N THR A 109 -12.36 17.38 -0.09
CA THR A 109 -11.10 18.10 0.17
C THR A 109 -11.11 19.52 -0.41
N TYR A 110 -11.70 19.74 -1.58
CA TYR A 110 -11.79 21.08 -2.21
C TYR A 110 -12.79 22.02 -1.53
N MET A 111 -13.74 21.48 -0.78
CA MET A 111 -14.75 22.27 -0.04
C MET A 111 -14.27 22.69 1.36
N VAL A 112 -13.05 22.30 1.76
CA VAL A 112 -12.45 22.62 3.06
C VAL A 112 -11.19 23.47 2.87
#